data_AF-A0A1G1YYW2-F1
#
_entry.id   AF-A0A1G1YYW2-F1
#
_cell.length_a   1.000
_cell.length_b   1.000
_cell.length_c   1.000
_cell.angle_alpha   90.00
_cell.angle_beta   90.00
_cell.angle_gamma   90.00
#
_symmetry.space_group_name_H-M   'P 1'
#
loop_
_entity.id
_entity.type
_entity.pdbx_description
1 polymer ?
#
loop_
_entity_poly.entity_id
_entity_poly.type
_entity_poly.pdbx_seq_one_letter_code
_entity_poly.pdbx_strand_id
1 'polypeptide(L)'
;MVLVNQFMGRNSGKLTLYGGLAGGCHIILIPEFPGWTLSGLCEKVKELHDRFGYVMIAINEELRQKELIERKNQLQALIGEPPKDSFGHPLLSKELVSYAEIMANAIESGTGIESRAQILARICRSGPPSAYDVWLGTKMGLRAADLLTSDASGRVVVVKNGKITDISMEEIPVGETRSVSREEYEDWLALAPIRFPDV
;
A
#
# COMPACT_ATOMS: atom_id res chain seq x y z
N MET A 1 8.89 19.04 -9.47
CA MET A 1 8.58 17.67 -9.92
C MET A 1 7.88 16.93 -8.80
N VAL A 2 6.80 16.21 -9.13
CA VAL A 2 6.07 15.33 -8.20
C VAL A 2 6.23 13.89 -8.68
N LEU A 3 6.47 12.97 -7.74
CA LEU A 3 6.56 11.55 -8.01
C LEU A 3 5.50 10.79 -7.20
N VAL A 4 4.56 10.16 -7.90
CA VAL A 4 3.47 9.38 -7.30
C VAL A 4 3.83 7.89 -7.40
N ASN A 5 4.08 7.28 -6.25
CA ASN A 5 4.55 5.90 -6.12
C ASN A 5 3.40 5.00 -5.65
N GLN A 6 2.92 4.10 -6.50
CA GLN A 6 1.89 3.14 -6.15
C GLN A 6 2.49 1.83 -5.63
N PHE A 7 2.17 1.54 -4.38
CA PHE A 7 2.50 0.32 -3.66
C PHE A 7 1.37 -0.71 -3.78
N MET A 8 1.69 -1.97 -3.50
CA MET A 8 0.69 -3.02 -3.36
C MET A 8 -0.06 -2.92 -2.03
N GLY A 9 -1.20 -3.61 -1.92
CA GLY A 9 -1.94 -3.74 -0.67
C GLY A 9 -3.45 -3.61 -0.82
N ARG A 10 -4.07 -4.41 -1.71
CA ARG A 10 -5.51 -4.39 -2.02
C ARG A 10 -6.46 -4.21 -0.82
N ASN A 11 -6.17 -4.90 0.29
CA ASN A 11 -7.04 -4.92 1.46
C ASN A 11 -6.48 -4.15 2.67
N SER A 12 -5.24 -3.64 2.59
CA SER A 12 -4.63 -2.84 3.66
C SER A 12 -3.48 -1.96 3.16
N GLY A 13 -3.42 -0.75 3.72
CA GLY A 13 -2.38 0.24 3.50
C GLY A 13 -1.03 -0.02 4.16
N LYS A 14 -0.82 -1.12 4.91
CA LYS A 14 0.41 -1.30 5.71
C LYS A 14 1.70 -1.20 4.90
N LEU A 15 1.76 -1.85 3.73
CA LEU A 15 2.95 -1.80 2.88
C LEU A 15 3.19 -0.37 2.37
N THR A 16 2.13 0.33 2.00
CA THR A 16 2.20 1.74 1.58
C THR A 16 2.65 2.64 2.71
N LEU A 17 2.13 2.44 3.93
CA LEU A 17 2.50 3.21 5.12
C LEU A 17 3.98 3.03 5.45
N TYR A 18 4.43 1.78 5.62
CA TYR A 18 5.82 1.50 5.98
C TYR A 18 6.79 1.81 4.84
N GLY A 19 6.43 1.48 3.60
CA GLY A 19 7.25 1.76 2.42
C GLY A 19 7.37 3.26 2.14
N GLY A 20 6.26 4.01 2.27
CA GLY A 20 6.28 5.46 2.14
C GLY A 20 7.08 6.14 3.24
N LEU A 21 6.96 5.67 4.50
CA LEU A 21 7.75 6.18 5.63
C LEU A 21 9.24 5.92 5.42
N ALA A 22 9.62 4.67 5.15
CA ALA A 22 11.02 4.30 4.93
C ALA A 22 11.63 4.98 3.70
N GLY A 23 10.82 5.24 2.68
CA GLY A 23 11.20 5.97 1.47
C GLY A 23 11.22 7.50 1.62
N GLY A 24 10.83 8.05 2.78
CA GLY A 24 10.79 9.49 2.99
C GLY A 24 9.74 10.21 2.14
N CYS A 25 8.61 9.56 1.84
CA CYS A 25 7.51 10.21 1.14
C CYS A 25 6.93 11.34 1.99
N HIS A 26 6.63 12.46 1.34
CA HIS A 26 6.05 13.64 2.00
C HIS A 26 4.57 13.43 2.29
N ILE A 27 3.89 12.65 1.45
CA ILE A 27 2.48 12.32 1.58
C ILE A 27 2.33 10.81 1.44
N ILE A 28 1.49 10.21 2.28
CA ILE A 28 1.15 8.78 2.21
C ILE A 28 -0.37 8.63 2.25
N LEU A 29 -0.95 8.00 1.22
CA LEU A 29 -2.39 7.83 1.07
C LEU A 29 -2.75 6.34 1.09
N ILE A 30 -3.57 5.96 2.06
CA ILE A 30 -3.98 4.57 2.30
C ILE A 30 -5.51 4.44 2.34
N PRO A 31 -6.09 3.26 1.99
CA PRO A 31 -7.54 3.08 1.93
C PRO A 31 -8.23 3.22 3.28
N GLU A 32 -7.52 3.03 4.39
CA GLU A 32 -8.05 3.17 5.75
C GLU A 32 -8.46 4.61 6.10
N PHE A 33 -7.85 5.64 5.48
CA PHE A 33 -8.12 7.06 5.78
C PHE A 33 -8.45 7.85 4.50
N PRO A 34 -9.67 7.72 3.94
CA PRO A 34 -10.04 8.34 2.66
C PRO A 34 -10.52 9.80 2.76
N GLY A 35 -10.36 10.46 3.92
CA GLY A 35 -10.98 11.76 4.23
C GLY A 35 -10.44 12.99 3.49
N TRP A 36 -9.68 12.80 2.41
CA TRP A 36 -8.98 13.86 1.68
C TRP A 36 -9.61 14.15 0.32
N THR A 37 -9.35 15.35 -0.21
CA THR A 37 -9.83 15.81 -1.52
C THR A 37 -8.67 16.01 -2.49
N LEU A 38 -8.92 15.90 -3.80
CA LEU A 38 -7.89 16.18 -4.80
C LEU A 38 -7.47 17.66 -4.79
N SER A 39 -8.40 18.58 -4.53
CA SER A 39 -8.06 20.00 -4.36
C SER A 39 -7.12 20.23 -3.18
N GLY A 40 -7.42 19.66 -2.01
CA GLY A 40 -6.58 19.76 -0.82
C GLY A 40 -5.23 19.08 -1.02
N LEU A 41 -5.18 17.97 -1.76
CA LEU A 41 -3.92 17.34 -2.16
C LEU A 41 -3.08 18.27 -3.04
N CYS A 42 -3.68 18.93 -4.04
CA CYS A 42 -2.99 19.87 -4.92
C CYS A 42 -2.45 21.09 -4.14
N GLU A 43 -3.23 21.64 -3.21
CA GLU A 43 -2.79 22.72 -2.33
C GLU A 43 -1.58 22.29 -1.48
N LYS A 44 -1.66 21.10 -0.87
CA LYS A 44 -0.56 20.56 -0.08
C LYS A 44 0.68 20.30 -0.93
N VAL A 45 0.51 19.77 -2.14
CA VAL A 45 1.62 19.55 -3.08
C VAL A 45 2.33 20.85 -3.43
N LYS A 46 1.60 21.96 -3.66
CA LYS A 46 2.22 23.28 -3.90
C LYS A 46 3.04 23.74 -2.71
N GLU A 47 2.45 23.70 -1.50
CA GLU A 47 3.14 24.07 -0.25
C GLU A 47 4.45 23.28 -0.07
N LEU A 48 4.40 21.97 -0.30
CA LEU A 48 5.55 21.08 -0.21
C LEU A 48 6.59 21.36 -1.30
N HIS A 49 6.13 21.57 -2.53
CA HIS A 49 7.01 21.84 -3.66
C HIS A 49 7.75 23.16 -3.49
N ASP A 50 7.09 24.21 -3.01
CA ASP A 50 7.70 25.49 -2.69
C ASP A 50 8.77 25.37 -1.59
N ARG A 51 8.56 24.45 -0.64
CA ARG A 51 9.48 24.22 0.48
C ARG A 51 10.68 23.33 0.15
N PHE A 52 10.48 22.26 -0.63
CA PHE A 52 11.50 21.23 -0.86
C PHE A 52 12.00 21.13 -2.31
N GLY A 53 11.32 21.77 -3.26
CA GLY A 53 11.62 21.70 -4.71
C GLY A 53 11.14 20.42 -5.40
N TYR A 54 10.70 19.41 -4.64
CA TYR A 54 10.10 18.17 -5.14
C TYR A 54 9.10 17.61 -4.13
N VAL A 55 8.21 16.73 -4.59
CA VAL A 55 7.25 16.03 -3.72
C VAL A 55 7.22 14.56 -4.08
N MET A 56 7.32 13.70 -3.07
CA MET A 56 7.14 12.26 -3.20
C MET A 56 5.87 11.85 -2.48
N ILE A 57 4.99 11.14 -3.19
CA ILE A 57 3.71 10.67 -2.69
C ILE A 57 3.73 9.14 -2.76
N ALA A 58 3.39 8.47 -1.67
CA ALA A 58 3.10 7.04 -1.66
C ALA A 58 1.59 6.82 -1.66
N ILE A 59 1.11 5.97 -2.56
CA ILE A 59 -0.30 5.59 -2.62
C ILE A 59 -0.45 4.08 -2.60
N ASN A 60 -1.57 3.61 -2.06
CA ASN A 60 -1.95 2.21 -2.18
C ASN A 60 -2.57 1.92 -3.55
N GLU A 61 -2.46 0.68 -4.04
CA GLU A 61 -3.10 0.23 -5.27
C GLU A 61 -4.63 0.28 -5.23
N GLU A 62 -5.22 0.31 -4.04
CA GLU A 62 -6.63 0.57 -3.82
C GLU A 62 -6.81 1.81 -2.94
N LEU A 63 -7.42 2.85 -3.51
CA LEU A 63 -7.79 4.08 -2.79
C LEU A 63 -9.32 4.16 -2.69
N ARG A 64 -9.83 4.48 -1.50
CA ARG A 64 -11.27 4.66 -1.24
C ARG A 64 -11.74 6.10 -1.43
N GLN A 65 -11.17 6.82 -2.39
CA GLN A 65 -11.49 8.22 -2.67
C GLN A 65 -12.45 8.30 -3.87
N LYS A 66 -13.62 8.92 -3.65
CA LYS A 66 -14.76 8.90 -4.59
C LYS A 66 -14.43 9.45 -5.98
N GLU A 67 -13.80 10.62 -6.04
CA GLU A 67 -13.46 11.31 -7.28
C GLU A 67 -12.44 10.51 -8.12
N LEU A 68 -11.43 9.91 -7.49
CA LEU A 68 -10.48 9.04 -8.18
C LEU A 68 -11.12 7.74 -8.67
N ILE A 69 -12.02 7.15 -7.87
CA ILE A 69 -12.77 5.95 -8.26
C ILE A 69 -13.62 6.27 -9.49
N GLU A 70 -14.32 7.40 -9.50
CA GLU A 70 -15.16 7.81 -10.62
C GLU A 70 -14.33 8.04 -11.89
N ARG A 71 -13.22 8.80 -11.78
CA ARG A 71 -12.29 9.01 -12.90
C ARG A 71 -11.73 7.68 -13.43
N LYS A 72 -11.36 6.75 -12.54
CA LYS A 72 -10.87 5.42 -12.92
C LYS A 72 -11.92 4.63 -13.68
N ASN A 73 -13.17 4.61 -13.19
CA ASN A 73 -14.26 3.88 -13.82
C ASN A 73 -14.59 4.45 -15.21
N GLN A 74 -14.61 5.77 -15.36
CA GLN A 74 -14.82 6.44 -16.65
C GLN A 74 -13.74 6.07 -17.66
N LEU A 75 -12.47 6.15 -17.26
CA LEU A 75 -11.34 5.80 -18.13
C LEU A 75 -11.32 4.29 -18.45
N GLN A 76 -11.65 3.43 -17.48
CA GLN A 76 -11.72 1.99 -17.69
C GLN A 76 -12.83 1.61 -18.68
N ALA A 77 -13.97 2.28 -18.63
CA ALA A 77 -15.08 2.05 -19.57
C ALA A 77 -14.69 2.35 -21.03
N LEU A 78 -13.73 3.24 -21.27
CA LEU A 78 -13.21 3.55 -22.60
C LEU A 78 -12.24 2.47 -23.13
N ILE A 79 -11.60 1.73 -22.24
CA ILE A 79 -10.57 0.72 -22.57
C ILE A 79 -11.18 -0.70 -22.64
N GLY A 80 -12.26 -0.97 -21.89
CA GLY A 80 -12.94 -2.26 -21.83
C GLY A 80 -12.75 -3.01 -20.50
N GLU A 81 -13.34 -4.21 -20.37
CA GLU A 81 -13.17 -5.04 -19.16
C GLU A 81 -11.80 -5.71 -19.13
N PRO A 82 -11.07 -5.64 -17.99
CA PRO A 82 -9.81 -6.35 -17.84
C PRO A 82 -10.05 -7.88 -17.85
N PRO A 83 -9.14 -8.66 -18.46
CA PRO A 83 -9.23 -10.12 -18.41
C PRO A 83 -9.16 -10.59 -16.95
N LYS A 84 -9.83 -11.69 -16.59
CA LYS A 84 -9.84 -12.24 -15.22
C LYS A 84 -8.80 -13.35 -15.07
N ASP A 85 -8.26 -13.52 -13.87
CA ASP A 85 -7.36 -14.62 -13.53
C ASP A 85 -8.13 -15.93 -13.30
N SER A 86 -7.41 -17.02 -13.06
CA SER A 86 -7.99 -18.34 -12.78
C SER A 86 -8.80 -18.42 -11.48
N PHE A 87 -8.74 -17.38 -10.64
CA PHE A 87 -9.50 -17.25 -9.39
C PHE A 87 -10.70 -16.28 -9.53
N GLY A 88 -10.96 -15.79 -10.76
CA GLY A 88 -12.06 -14.87 -11.05
C GLY A 88 -11.79 -13.42 -10.65
N HIS A 89 -10.57 -13.07 -10.24
CA HIS A 89 -10.18 -11.70 -9.97
C HIS A 89 -9.77 -10.98 -11.26
N PRO A 90 -10.10 -9.68 -11.42
CA PRO A 90 -9.57 -8.89 -12.54
C PRO A 90 -8.03 -8.96 -12.56
N LEU A 91 -7.44 -9.38 -13.68
CA LEU A 91 -6.00 -9.31 -13.90
C LEU A 91 -5.61 -7.85 -13.94
N LEU A 92 -4.61 -7.48 -13.13
CA LEU A 92 -3.91 -6.21 -13.18
C LEU A 92 -3.04 -6.15 -14.47
N SER A 93 -3.68 -6.14 -15.64
CA SER A 93 -3.02 -6.04 -16.96
C SER A 93 -2.54 -4.61 -17.23
N LYS A 94 -1.69 -4.43 -18.25
CA LYS A 94 -1.20 -3.13 -18.75
C LYS A 94 -2.32 -2.17 -19.23
N GLU A 95 -3.56 -2.65 -19.32
CA GLU A 95 -4.72 -1.91 -19.83
C GLU A 95 -5.61 -1.35 -18.70
N LEU A 96 -5.21 -1.53 -17.44
CA LEU A 96 -5.89 -0.94 -16.30
C LEU A 96 -5.33 0.44 -15.99
N VAL A 97 -6.25 1.38 -15.82
CA VAL A 97 -5.94 2.74 -15.43
C VAL A 97 -5.47 2.74 -13.98
N SER A 98 -4.19 3.06 -13.75
CA SER A 98 -3.59 3.10 -12.42
C SER A 98 -4.04 4.36 -11.66
N TYR A 99 -4.33 4.21 -10.36
CA TYR A 99 -4.58 5.37 -9.50
C TYR A 99 -3.39 6.34 -9.48
N ALA A 100 -2.17 5.84 -9.66
CA ALA A 100 -0.96 6.66 -9.73
C ALA A 100 -1.00 7.61 -10.93
N GLU A 101 -1.35 7.09 -12.11
CA GLU A 101 -1.42 7.88 -13.34
C GLU A 101 -2.55 8.91 -13.29
N ILE A 102 -3.74 8.50 -12.80
CA ILE A 102 -4.87 9.42 -12.62
C ILE A 102 -4.48 10.55 -11.66
N MET A 103 -3.82 10.21 -10.55
CA MET A 103 -3.41 11.18 -9.55
C MET A 103 -2.31 12.11 -10.07
N ALA A 104 -1.28 11.59 -10.74
CA ALA A 104 -0.22 12.40 -11.33
C ALA A 104 -0.80 13.41 -12.34
N ASN A 105 -1.68 12.97 -13.24
CA ASN A 105 -2.35 13.85 -14.20
C ASN A 105 -3.23 14.91 -13.52
N ALA A 106 -3.95 14.53 -12.45
CA ALA A 106 -4.78 15.45 -11.68
C ALA A 106 -3.95 16.51 -10.96
N ILE A 107 -2.81 16.11 -10.37
CA ILE A 107 -1.88 17.01 -9.69
C ILE A 107 -1.24 17.96 -10.70
N GLU A 108 -0.73 17.47 -11.84
CA GLU A 108 -0.13 18.31 -12.86
C GLU A 108 -1.12 19.34 -13.40
N SER A 109 -2.35 18.92 -13.69
CA SER A 109 -3.41 19.83 -14.15
C SER A 109 -3.81 20.87 -13.09
N GLY A 110 -3.84 20.49 -11.81
CA GLY A 110 -4.23 21.38 -10.72
C GLY A 110 -3.10 22.29 -10.21
N THR A 111 -1.85 21.92 -10.46
CA THR A 111 -0.67 22.61 -9.90
C THR A 111 0.26 23.23 -10.93
N GLY A 112 0.27 22.75 -12.17
CA GLY A 112 1.27 23.10 -13.17
C GLY A 112 2.65 22.49 -12.91
N ILE A 113 2.80 21.64 -11.90
CA ILE A 113 4.06 20.99 -11.55
C ILE A 113 4.12 19.65 -12.28
N GLU A 114 5.19 19.42 -13.06
CA GLU A 114 5.44 18.13 -13.74
C GLU A 114 5.32 16.98 -12.74
N SER A 115 4.42 16.04 -13.04
CA SER A 115 4.05 14.94 -12.15
C SER A 115 4.16 13.61 -12.86
N ARG A 116 4.89 12.65 -12.26
CA ARG A 116 5.10 11.32 -12.85
C ARG A 116 4.60 10.23 -11.92
N ALA A 117 4.08 9.16 -12.51
CA ALA A 117 3.62 7.98 -11.80
C ALA A 117 4.65 6.84 -11.88
N GLN A 118 4.78 6.08 -10.80
CA GLN A 118 5.55 4.84 -10.72
C GLN A 118 4.72 3.74 -10.07
N ILE A 119 4.60 2.61 -10.76
CA ILE A 119 3.82 1.46 -10.29
C ILE A 119 4.80 0.39 -9.82
N LEU A 120 4.94 0.23 -8.50
CA LEU A 120 6.00 -0.58 -7.90
C LEU A 120 5.64 -2.07 -7.76
N ALA A 121 4.42 -2.49 -8.10
CA ALA A 121 3.88 -3.81 -7.77
C ALA A 121 4.79 -5.00 -8.16
N ARG A 122 5.43 -4.97 -9.34
CA ARG A 122 6.35 -6.04 -9.76
C ARG A 122 7.69 -5.98 -9.05
N ILE A 123 8.15 -4.77 -8.72
CA ILE A 123 9.45 -4.53 -8.07
C ILE A 123 9.38 -4.92 -6.59
N CYS A 124 8.29 -4.62 -5.90
CA CYS A 124 8.11 -4.95 -4.47
C CYS A 124 8.12 -6.47 -4.18
N ARG A 125 8.00 -7.32 -5.20
CA ARG A 125 8.04 -8.78 -5.09
C ARG A 125 9.20 -9.41 -5.89
N SER A 126 10.09 -8.60 -6.44
CA SER A 126 11.28 -9.06 -7.14
C SER A 126 12.53 -8.79 -6.31
N GLY A 127 13.59 -9.55 -6.60
CA GLY A 127 14.86 -9.44 -5.89
C GLY A 127 15.00 -10.41 -4.71
N PRO A 128 16.21 -10.49 -4.13
CA PRO A 128 16.48 -11.37 -3.01
C PRO A 128 15.78 -10.89 -1.73
N PRO A 129 15.36 -11.81 -0.84
CA PRO A 129 14.81 -11.46 0.47
C PRO A 129 15.85 -10.72 1.33
N SER A 130 15.39 -9.87 2.25
CA SER A 130 16.28 -9.23 3.22
C SER A 130 16.87 -10.26 4.19
N ALA A 131 17.95 -9.90 4.88
CA ALA A 131 18.53 -10.76 5.92
C ALA A 131 17.50 -11.10 7.02
N TYR A 132 16.62 -10.16 7.34
CA TYR A 132 15.53 -10.36 8.29
C TYR A 132 14.50 -11.36 7.76
N ASP A 133 14.08 -11.25 6.50
CA ASP A 133 13.14 -12.19 5.89
C ASP A 133 13.70 -13.62 5.81
N VAL A 134 14.99 -13.76 5.49
CA VAL A 134 15.69 -15.05 5.47
C VAL A 134 15.73 -15.66 6.87
N TRP A 135 16.15 -14.88 7.87
CA TRP A 135 16.21 -15.32 9.26
C TRP A 135 14.82 -15.71 9.79
N LEU A 136 13.81 -14.86 9.57
CA LEU A 136 12.44 -15.08 10.03
C LEU A 136 11.84 -16.31 9.35
N GLY A 137 11.94 -16.40 8.03
CA GLY A 137 11.44 -17.53 7.25
C GLY A 137 12.09 -18.85 7.69
N THR A 138 13.39 -18.84 7.95
CA THR A 138 14.12 -20.01 8.45
C THR A 138 13.64 -20.42 9.84
N LYS A 139 13.48 -19.47 10.77
CA LYS A 139 13.00 -19.75 12.12
C LYS A 139 11.55 -20.24 12.14
N MET A 140 10.68 -19.66 11.31
CA MET A 140 9.30 -20.11 11.17
C MET A 140 9.23 -21.51 10.54
N GLY A 141 10.07 -21.79 9.55
CA GLY A 141 10.19 -23.11 8.92
C GLY A 141 10.67 -24.19 9.89
N LEU A 142 11.66 -23.88 10.74
CA LEU A 142 12.11 -24.78 11.80
C LEU A 142 10.98 -25.08 12.79
N ARG A 143 10.24 -24.06 13.24
CA ARG A 143 9.10 -24.28 14.13
C ARG A 143 8.02 -25.15 13.49
N ALA A 144 7.76 -24.96 12.19
CA ALA A 144 6.82 -25.80 11.46
C ALA A 144 7.30 -27.26 11.39
N ALA A 145 8.60 -27.49 11.18
CA ALA A 145 9.18 -28.83 11.20
C ALA A 145 9.04 -29.49 12.58
N ASP A 146 9.31 -28.77 13.68
CA ASP A 146 9.13 -29.28 15.05
C ASP A 146 7.69 -29.75 15.29
N LEU A 147 6.70 -28.95 14.86
CA LEU A 147 5.28 -29.29 14.98
C LEU A 147 4.92 -30.55 14.21
N LEU A 148 5.41 -30.68 12.97
CA LEU A 148 5.18 -31.87 12.15
C LEU A 148 5.78 -33.13 12.80
N THR A 149 6.98 -33.04 13.38
CA THR A 149 7.61 -34.19 14.07
C THR A 149 6.96 -34.54 15.41
N SER A 150 6.16 -33.62 15.97
CA SER A 150 5.45 -33.82 17.23
C SER A 150 3.98 -34.23 17.01
N ASP A 151 3.62 -34.66 15.80
CA ASP A 151 2.24 -35.01 15.37
C ASP A 151 1.20 -33.89 15.61
N ALA A 152 1.65 -32.63 15.71
CA ALA A 152 0.80 -31.48 15.96
C ALA A 152 0.26 -30.90 14.64
N SER A 153 -0.91 -31.41 14.21
CA SER A 153 -1.62 -30.95 13.01
C SER A 153 -2.61 -29.80 13.30
N GLY A 154 -3.08 -29.12 12.25
CA GLY A 154 -4.05 -28.01 12.39
C GLY A 154 -3.48 -26.75 13.05
N ARG A 155 -2.16 -26.57 12.99
CA ARG A 155 -1.44 -25.44 13.59
C ARG A 155 -0.88 -24.51 12.51
N VAL A 156 -0.77 -23.22 12.82
CA VAL A 156 -0.12 -22.22 11.97
C VAL A 156 0.94 -21.48 12.75
N VAL A 157 2.16 -21.43 12.20
CA VAL A 157 3.28 -20.67 12.79
C VAL A 157 3.07 -19.18 12.53
N VAL A 158 3.17 -18.39 13.59
CA VAL A 158 2.94 -16.94 13.59
C VAL A 158 4.02 -16.21 14.38
N VAL A 159 4.16 -14.91 14.12
CA VAL A 159 4.89 -14.01 15.00
C VAL A 159 3.86 -13.29 15.88
N LYS A 160 3.87 -13.58 17.18
CA LYS A 160 2.97 -12.97 18.17
C LYS A 160 3.82 -12.31 19.26
N ASN A 161 3.62 -11.01 19.48
CA ASN A 161 4.38 -10.22 20.47
C ASN A 161 5.90 -10.36 20.31
N GLY A 162 6.39 -10.30 19.06
CA GLY A 162 7.82 -10.42 18.74
C GLY A 162 8.41 -11.83 18.89
N LYS A 163 7.59 -12.84 19.20
CA LYS A 163 8.02 -14.22 19.37
C LYS A 163 7.42 -15.11 18.30
N ILE A 164 8.23 -16.03 17.79
CA ILE A 164 7.76 -17.08 16.88
C ILE A 164 7.08 -18.15 17.74
N THR A 165 5.79 -18.35 17.46
CA THR A 165 4.92 -19.31 18.15
C THR A 165 3.99 -19.93 17.12
N ASP A 166 3.06 -20.76 17.56
CA ASP A 166 1.98 -21.28 16.74
C ASP A 166 0.63 -21.11 17.42
N ILE A 167 -0.41 -21.06 16.61
CA ILE A 167 -1.83 -20.98 17.01
C ILE A 167 -2.63 -22.07 16.29
N SER A 168 -3.83 -22.37 16.79
CA SER A 168 -4.76 -23.26 16.09
C SER A 168 -5.22 -22.58 14.80
N MET A 169 -5.40 -23.35 13.73
CA MET A 169 -5.96 -22.83 12.48
C MET A 169 -7.37 -22.27 12.67
N GLU A 170 -8.11 -22.77 13.67
CA GLU A 170 -9.44 -22.28 14.08
C GLU A 170 -9.39 -20.87 14.68
N GLU A 171 -8.25 -20.44 15.21
CA GLU A 171 -8.06 -19.07 15.74
C GLU A 171 -7.83 -18.05 14.62
N ILE A 172 -7.64 -18.47 13.37
CA ILE A 172 -7.39 -17.57 12.25
C ILE A 172 -8.71 -16.99 11.77
N PRO A 173 -8.88 -15.66 11.83
CA PRO A 173 -10.08 -15.03 11.31
C PRO A 173 -10.05 -15.04 9.77
N VAL A 174 -10.71 -16.03 9.17
CA VAL A 174 -10.78 -16.19 7.72
C VAL A 174 -11.56 -15.02 7.11
N GLY A 175 -10.94 -14.34 6.15
CA GLY A 175 -11.55 -13.20 5.45
C GLY A 175 -11.31 -11.84 6.13
N GLU A 176 -10.73 -11.82 7.33
CA GLU A 176 -10.31 -10.57 7.96
C GLU A 176 -8.91 -10.18 7.49
N THR A 177 -8.71 -8.88 7.25
CA THR A 177 -7.39 -8.32 6.95
C THR A 177 -6.96 -7.45 8.12
N ARG A 178 -5.70 -7.60 8.53
CA ARG A 178 -5.09 -6.70 9.50
C ARG A 178 -4.82 -5.34 8.84
N SER A 179 -5.77 -4.42 8.98
CA SER A 179 -5.69 -3.04 8.50
C SER A 179 -4.75 -2.18 9.35
N VAL A 180 -4.41 -0.99 8.85
CA VAL A 180 -3.72 0.05 9.63
C VAL A 180 -4.66 0.59 10.70
N SER A 181 -4.28 0.49 11.98
CA SER A 181 -5.04 1.10 13.08
C SER A 181 -4.84 2.62 13.11
N ARG A 182 -5.74 3.34 13.79
CA ARG A 182 -5.58 4.78 14.02
C ARG A 182 -4.30 5.10 14.80
N GLU A 183 -3.97 4.29 15.80
CA GLU A 183 -2.72 4.41 16.56
C GLU A 183 -1.48 4.22 15.66
N GLU A 184 -1.43 3.17 14.83
CA GLU A 184 -0.33 2.95 13.87
C GLU A 184 -0.18 4.14 12.90
N TYR A 185 -1.29 4.77 12.51
CA TYR A 185 -1.29 5.93 11.63
C TYR A 185 -0.87 7.22 12.34
N GLU A 186 -1.29 7.43 13.59
CA GLU A 186 -0.91 8.58 14.41
C GLU A 186 0.57 8.54 14.81
N ASP A 187 1.09 7.35 15.13
CA ASP A 187 2.52 7.13 15.36
C ASP A 187 3.33 7.51 14.12
N TRP A 188 2.84 7.14 12.93
CA TRP A 188 3.44 7.59 11.68
C TRP A 188 3.37 9.12 11.53
N LEU A 189 2.21 9.75 11.76
CA LEU A 189 2.05 11.22 11.68
C LEU A 189 2.94 11.97 12.68
N ALA A 190 3.30 11.35 13.80
CA ALA A 190 4.24 11.90 14.77
C ALA A 190 5.69 11.87 14.27
N LEU A 191 6.05 10.86 13.47
CA LEU A 191 7.37 10.73 12.83
C LEU A 191 7.45 11.51 11.51
N ALA A 192 6.32 11.75 10.86
CA ALA A 192 6.25 12.46 9.60
C ALA A 192 6.61 13.94 9.82
N PRO A 193 7.57 14.50 9.07
CA PRO A 193 7.91 15.92 9.19
C PRO A 193 6.74 16.84 8.77
N ILE A 194 5.72 16.28 8.10
CA ILE A 194 4.60 17.00 7.51
C ILE A 194 3.36 16.11 7.57
N ARG A 195 2.25 16.68 8.03
CA ARG A 195 0.97 15.97 8.16
C ARG A 195 0.11 16.20 6.93
N PHE A 196 -0.37 15.11 6.34
CA PHE A 196 -1.45 15.11 5.36
C PHE A 196 -2.00 13.68 5.17
N PRO A 197 -3.34 13.51 5.07
CA PRO A 197 -4.36 14.49 5.41
C PRO A 197 -4.41 14.81 6.90
N ASP A 198 -4.91 16.01 7.24
CA ASP A 198 -5.30 16.33 8.61
C ASP A 198 -6.54 15.48 8.93
N VAL A 199 -6.38 14.49 9.83
CA VAL A 199 -7.45 13.58 10.27
C VAL A 199 -8.00 14.02 11.61
#